data_AF-A0A2N2KEA1-F1
#
_entry.id   AF-A0A2N2KEA1-F1
#
_cell.length_a   1.000
_cell.length_b   1.000
_cell.length_c   1.000
_cell.angle_alpha   90.00
_cell.angle_beta   90.00
_cell.angle_gamma   90.00
#
_symmetry.space_group_name_H-M   'P 1'
#
loop_
_entity.id
_entity.type
_entity.pdbx_description
1 polymer ?
#
loop_
_entity_poly.entity_id
_entity_poly.type
_entity_poly.pdbx_seq_one_letter_code
_entity_poly.pdbx_strand_id
1 'polypeptide(L)'
;MQTFLPCPDFKKSLQALDYRRLGKQRVEAYQIIRAIKQGGGWRHHPAVKMWRGHVNALKLYYNLALEEWTSRGYKNRMRRMSIRGRIAYPTWFGNDKFHAAHRSNLLRKDQSYYSRFGWKEPPDLPYKWGQN
;
A
#
# COMPACT_ATOMS: atom_id res chain seq x y z
N MET A 1 1.38 -6.30 -7.47
CA MET A 1 0.77 -5.30 -6.57
C MET A 1 1.89 -4.37 -6.07
N GLN A 2 1.69 -3.04 -6.12
CA GLN A 2 2.71 -2.04 -5.76
C GLN A 2 2.44 -1.37 -4.39
N THR A 3 1.19 -1.43 -3.92
CA THR A 3 0.83 -1.04 -2.55
C THR A 3 -0.10 -2.08 -1.95
N PHE A 4 0.08 -2.45 -0.68
CA PHE A 4 -0.76 -3.44 0.01
C PHE A 4 -1.66 -2.79 1.07
N LEU A 5 -2.97 -3.04 0.95
CA LEU A 5 -4.01 -2.55 1.85
C LEU A 5 -5.02 -3.68 2.14
N PRO A 6 -4.65 -4.70 2.93
CA PRO A 6 -5.55 -5.78 3.31
C PRO A 6 -6.72 -5.34 4.20
N CYS A 7 -6.66 -4.12 4.76
CA CYS A 7 -7.67 -3.56 5.65
C CYS A 7 -8.09 -2.15 5.20
N PRO A 8 -9.30 -1.67 5.55
CA PRO A 8 -9.75 -0.29 5.29
C PRO A 8 -9.11 0.73 6.25
N ASP A 9 -7.83 0.52 6.57
CA ASP A 9 -7.03 1.31 7.50
C ASP A 9 -5.56 1.15 7.10
N PHE A 10 -4.86 2.27 6.89
CA PHE A 10 -3.45 2.24 6.48
C PHE A 10 -2.54 1.62 7.53
N LYS A 11 -2.73 1.95 8.81
CA LYS A 11 -1.89 1.47 9.90
C LYS A 11 -2.07 -0.03 10.08
N LYS A 12 -3.32 -0.51 10.18
CA LYS A 12 -3.62 -1.95 10.27
C LYS A 12 -3.10 -2.71 9.05
N SER A 13 -3.24 -2.12 7.86
CA SER A 13 -2.72 -2.70 6.63
C SER A 13 -1.20 -2.90 6.65
N LEU A 14 -0.45 -1.90 7.14
CA LEU A 14 1.01 -1.95 7.23
C LEU A 14 1.48 -2.89 8.34
N GLN A 15 0.79 -2.89 9.49
CA GLN A 15 1.05 -3.80 10.60
C GLN A 15 0.92 -5.27 10.18
N ALA A 16 -0.03 -5.59 9.30
CA ALA A 16 -0.22 -6.94 8.80
C ALA A 16 0.91 -7.45 7.89
N LEU A 17 1.79 -6.59 7.38
CA LEU A 17 2.78 -6.98 6.39
C LEU A 17 4.00 -7.67 7.02
N ASP A 18 4.50 -8.70 6.34
CA ASP A 18 5.81 -9.26 6.61
C ASP A 18 6.92 -8.21 6.36
N TYR A 19 8.09 -8.45 6.94
CA TYR A 19 9.25 -7.55 6.85
C TYR A 19 9.59 -7.16 5.40
N ARG A 20 9.60 -8.12 4.47
CA ARG A 20 9.99 -7.87 3.08
C ARG A 20 8.97 -6.96 2.39
N ARG A 21 7.68 -7.20 2.61
CA ARG A 21 6.58 -6.44 2.00
C ARG A 21 6.50 -5.04 2.59
N LEU A 22 6.60 -4.90 3.91
CA LEU A 22 6.67 -3.59 4.58
C LEU A 22 7.87 -2.78 4.10
N GLY A 23 9.04 -3.41 3.96
CA GLY A 23 10.24 -2.77 3.43
C GLY A 23 10.02 -2.22 2.02
N LYS A 24 9.34 -2.99 1.17
CA LYS A 24 8.96 -2.55 -0.18
C LYS A 24 7.95 -1.40 -0.15
N GLN A 25 6.95 -1.40 0.74
CA GLN A 25 5.94 -0.33 0.78
C GLN A 25 6.53 1.07 0.91
N ARG A 26 7.63 1.23 1.64
CA ARG A 26 8.33 2.51 1.77
C ARG A 26 8.90 2.99 0.43
N VAL A 27 9.58 2.10 -0.30
CA VAL A 27 10.21 2.42 -1.59
C VAL A 27 9.17 2.61 -2.68
N GLU A 28 8.19 1.72 -2.75
CA GLU A 28 7.20 1.68 -3.80
C GLU A 28 6.22 2.86 -3.70
N ALA A 29 5.77 3.22 -2.50
CA ALA A 29 4.95 4.42 -2.30
C ALA A 29 5.72 5.69 -2.68
N TYR A 30 7.01 5.78 -2.31
CA TYR A 30 7.86 6.91 -2.72
C TYR A 30 7.96 7.04 -4.25
N GLN A 31 8.20 5.92 -4.95
CA GLN A 31 8.28 5.88 -6.41
C GLN A 31 6.97 6.30 -7.07
N ILE A 32 5.81 5.84 -6.57
CA ILE A 32 4.50 6.25 -7.08
C ILE A 32 4.29 7.76 -6.87
N ILE A 33 4.59 8.29 -5.68
CA ILE A 33 4.47 9.73 -5.39
C ILE A 33 5.32 10.55 -6.38
N ARG A 34 6.55 10.12 -6.64
CA ARG A 34 7.43 10.78 -7.62
C ARG A 34 6.87 10.69 -9.02
N ALA A 35 6.41 9.52 -9.45
CA ALA A 35 5.83 9.31 -10.77
C ALA A 35 4.57 10.16 -11.01
N ILE A 36 3.73 10.36 -9.98
CA ILE A 36 2.56 11.24 -10.08
C ILE A 36 2.98 12.71 -10.24
N LYS A 37 4.01 13.16 -9.51
CA LYS A 37 4.44 14.57 -9.50
C LYS A 37 5.33 14.96 -10.68
N GLN A 38 6.23 14.08 -11.08
CA GLN A 38 7.32 14.38 -12.03
C GLN A 38 7.13 13.63 -13.36
N GLY A 39 6.20 12.68 -13.45
CA GLY A 39 6.05 11.81 -14.61
C GLY A 39 7.16 10.75 -14.69
N GLY A 40 7.55 10.40 -15.92
CA GLY A 40 8.56 9.37 -16.21
C GLY A 40 7.98 8.00 -16.59
N GLY A 41 8.84 6.98 -16.66
CA GLY A 41 8.50 5.64 -17.20
C GLY A 41 7.34 4.93 -16.48
N TRP A 42 7.00 5.34 -15.25
CA TRP A 42 5.90 4.79 -14.47
C TRP A 42 4.55 5.50 -14.67
N ARG A 43 4.47 6.56 -15.51
CA ARG A 43 3.26 7.40 -15.64
C ARG A 43 1.99 6.64 -16.04
N HIS A 44 2.14 5.52 -16.75
CA HIS A 44 1.03 4.66 -17.19
C HIS A 44 0.81 3.44 -16.29
N HIS A 45 1.64 3.25 -15.26
CA HIS A 45 1.54 2.11 -14.37
C HIS A 45 0.19 2.10 -13.62
N PRO A 46 -0.50 0.94 -13.48
CA PRO A 46 -1.80 0.86 -12.81
C PRO A 46 -1.81 1.48 -11.41
N ALA A 47 -0.77 1.26 -10.61
CA ALA A 47 -0.65 1.87 -9.27
C ALA A 47 -0.58 3.41 -9.31
N VAL A 48 0.05 3.99 -10.34
CA VAL A 48 0.14 5.45 -10.50
C VAL A 48 -1.24 6.02 -10.86
N LYS A 49 -1.98 5.32 -11.73
CA LYS A 49 -3.38 5.68 -12.05
C LYS A 49 -4.27 5.57 -10.81
N MET A 50 -4.16 4.48 -10.06
CA MET A 50 -4.95 4.19 -8.84
C MET A 50 -4.85 5.28 -7.77
N TRP A 51 -3.66 5.89 -7.61
CA TRP A 51 -3.38 6.92 -6.60
C TRP A 51 -3.45 8.36 -7.14
N ARG A 52 -3.67 8.55 -8.44
CA ARG A 52 -3.79 9.89 -9.05
C ARG A 52 -4.99 10.62 -8.42
N GLY A 53 -4.81 11.90 -8.08
CA GLY A 53 -5.80 12.70 -7.33
C GLY A 53 -5.76 12.51 -5.80
N HIS A 54 -5.07 11.49 -5.29
CA HIS A 54 -5.06 11.12 -3.86
C HIS A 54 -3.64 11.11 -3.26
N VAL A 55 -2.75 11.97 -3.76
CA VAL A 55 -1.33 11.99 -3.37
C VAL A 55 -1.13 12.22 -1.88
N ASN A 56 -1.96 13.05 -1.24
CA ASN A 56 -1.85 13.28 0.20
C ASN A 56 -2.19 12.04 1.04
N ALA A 57 -3.15 11.22 0.61
CA ALA A 57 -3.42 9.92 1.23
C ALA A 57 -2.24 8.96 1.02
N LEU A 58 -1.62 8.94 -0.16
CA LEU A 58 -0.43 8.12 -0.40
C LEU A 58 0.79 8.58 0.41
N LYS A 59 0.98 9.88 0.62
CA LYS A 59 2.01 10.41 1.53
C LYS A 59 1.76 9.96 2.98
N LEU A 60 0.51 9.96 3.43
CA LEU A 60 0.14 9.44 4.74
C LEU A 60 0.50 7.96 4.85
N TYR A 61 0.08 7.15 3.88
CA TYR A 61 0.45 5.73 3.80
C TYR A 61 1.97 5.52 3.85
N TYR A 62 2.72 6.28 3.05
CA TYR A 62 4.18 6.26 3.05
C TYR A 62 4.78 6.59 4.42
N ASN A 63 4.33 7.67 5.07
CA ASN A 63 4.83 8.07 6.38
C ASN A 63 4.53 7.03 7.45
N LEU A 64 3.34 6.42 7.43
CA LEU A 64 2.97 5.33 8.32
C LEU A 64 3.83 4.07 8.05
N ALA A 65 4.20 3.80 6.80
CA ALA A 65 5.09 2.69 6.47
C ALA A 65 6.50 2.92 7.02
N LEU A 66 7.00 4.17 7.00
CA LEU A 66 8.26 4.52 7.67
C LEU A 66 8.15 4.33 9.18
N GLU A 67 7.04 4.76 9.78
CA GLU A 67 6.81 4.64 11.22
C GLU A 67 6.77 3.19 11.67
N GLU A 68 5.98 2.35 11.01
CA GLU A 68 5.87 0.92 11.30
C GLU A 68 7.20 0.19 11.09
N TRP A 69 8.00 0.63 10.11
CA TRP A 69 9.34 0.08 9.92
C TRP A 69 10.27 0.42 11.08
N THR A 70 10.26 1.68 11.53
CA THR A 70 11.09 2.12 12.65
C THR A 70 10.62 1.56 13.99
N SER A 71 9.32 1.41 14.22
CA SER A 71 8.77 0.86 15.46
C SER A 71 9.17 -0.61 15.66
N ARG A 72 9.36 -1.35 14.56
CA ARG A 72 9.90 -2.73 14.57
C ARG A 72 11.43 -2.80 14.75
N GLY A 73 12.10 -1.67 14.99
CA GLY A 73 13.54 -1.60 15.24
C GLY A 73 14.41 -1.57 13.99
N TYR A 74 13.84 -1.42 12.80
CA TYR A 74 14.62 -1.40 11.56
C TYR A 74 15.17 -0.01 11.23
N LYS A 75 16.41 0.03 10.73
CA LYS A 75 17.06 1.28 10.32
C LYS A 75 16.33 1.92 9.13
N ASN A 76 16.02 3.20 9.23
CA ASN A 76 15.40 3.98 8.15
C ASN A 76 16.29 5.16 7.74
N ARG A 77 16.52 5.33 6.44
CA ARG A 77 17.22 6.49 5.85
C ARG A 77 16.29 7.39 5.02
N MET A 78 15.03 7.00 4.85
CA MET A 78 14.06 7.74 4.05
C MET A 78 13.40 8.84 4.88
N ARG A 79 13.23 10.03 4.31
CA ARG A 79 12.62 11.17 5.01
C ARG A 79 11.09 11.10 4.93
N ARG A 80 10.41 11.44 6.02
CA ARG A 80 8.96 11.67 6.03
C ARG A 80 8.59 12.81 5.08
N MET A 81 7.44 12.71 4.44
CA MET A 81 6.92 13.76 3.56
C MET A 81 5.94 14.68 4.29
N SER A 82 6.05 15.98 4.06
CA SER A 82 5.04 16.93 4.52
C SER A 82 3.73 16.75 3.74
N ILE A 83 2.62 16.72 4.48
CA ILE A 83 1.26 16.70 3.94
C ILE A 83 0.68 18.10 4.18
N ARG A 84 0.32 18.78 3.09
CA ARG A 84 -0.31 20.10 3.11
C ARG A 84 -1.68 20.00 2.45
N GLY A 85 -2.68 20.63 3.04
CA GLY A 85 -4.08 20.57 2.57
C GLY A 85 -4.80 19.28 2.97
N ARG A 86 -6.00 19.07 2.42
CA ARG A 86 -6.89 17.95 2.75
C ARG A 86 -6.28 16.60 2.31
N ILE A 87 -6.57 15.56 3.09
CA ILE A 87 -6.39 14.17 2.71
C ILE A 87 -7.72 13.66 2.18
N ALA A 88 -7.83 13.50 0.86
CA ALA A 88 -8.97 12.87 0.21
C ALA A 88 -8.66 11.41 -0.07
N TYR A 89 -9.47 10.50 0.44
CA TYR A 89 -9.31 9.06 0.22
C TYR A 89 -9.95 8.64 -1.10
N PRO A 90 -9.33 7.70 -1.84
CA PRO A 90 -9.94 7.10 -3.03
C PRO A 90 -11.22 6.33 -2.70
N THR A 91 -12.14 6.22 -3.65
CA THR A 91 -13.42 5.49 -3.49
C THR A 91 -13.26 4.00 -3.18
N TRP A 92 -12.12 3.41 -3.56
CA TRP A 92 -11.80 2.02 -3.25
C TRP A 92 -11.33 1.82 -1.80
N PHE A 93 -11.01 2.89 -1.06
CA PHE A 93 -10.66 2.80 0.35
C PHE A 93 -11.92 2.54 1.17
N GLY A 94 -12.01 1.35 1.79
CA GLY A 94 -13.26 0.85 2.40
C GLY A 94 -14.01 -0.15 1.53
N ASN A 95 -13.59 -0.39 0.28
CA ASN A 95 -14.25 -1.38 -0.58
C ASN A 95 -13.79 -2.80 -0.24
N ASP A 96 -14.72 -3.65 0.21
CA ASP A 96 -14.39 -5.02 0.65
C ASP A 96 -13.75 -5.88 -0.44
N LYS A 97 -14.24 -5.79 -1.69
CA LYS A 97 -13.67 -6.56 -2.81
C LYS A 97 -12.23 -6.13 -3.11
N PHE A 98 -11.92 -4.84 -2.96
CA PHE A 98 -10.56 -4.33 -3.08
C PHE A 98 -9.67 -4.90 -1.97
N HIS A 99 -10.07 -4.79 -0.71
CA HIS A 99 -9.29 -5.31 0.42
C HIS A 99 -9.10 -6.84 0.36
N ALA A 100 -10.14 -7.58 -0.05
CA ALA A 100 -10.09 -9.03 -0.27
C ALA A 100 -9.07 -9.41 -1.35
N ALA A 101 -9.03 -8.70 -2.49
CA ALA A 101 -8.02 -8.91 -3.50
C ALA A 101 -6.60 -8.67 -2.94
N HIS A 102 -6.41 -7.64 -2.11
CA HIS A 102 -5.10 -7.39 -1.49
C HIS A 102 -4.68 -8.49 -0.51
N ARG A 103 -5.63 -9.03 0.29
CA ARG A 103 -5.39 -10.20 1.15
C ARG A 103 -5.00 -11.45 0.35
N SER A 104 -5.77 -11.78 -0.69
CA SER A 104 -5.47 -12.87 -1.63
C SER A 104 -4.06 -12.75 -2.22
N ASN A 105 -3.67 -11.55 -2.63
CA ASN A 105 -2.35 -11.30 -3.19
C ASN A 105 -1.22 -11.44 -2.15
N LEU A 106 -1.48 -11.16 -0.87
CA LEU A 106 -0.52 -11.41 0.20
C LEU A 106 -0.39 -12.91 0.48
N LEU A 107 -1.52 -13.64 0.53
CA LEU A 107 -1.53 -15.10 0.66
C LEU A 107 -0.74 -15.78 -0.48
N ARG A 108 -0.92 -15.33 -1.74
CA ARG A 108 -0.09 -15.77 -2.88
C ARG A 108 1.40 -15.54 -2.67
N LYS A 109 1.75 -14.45 -1.99
CA LYS A 109 3.14 -14.03 -1.79
C LYS A 109 3.81 -14.80 -0.65
N ASP A 110 3.07 -15.18 0.38
CA ASP A 110 3.58 -15.96 1.52
C ASP A 110 2.43 -16.58 2.34
N GLN A 111 1.95 -17.76 1.92
CA GLN A 111 0.82 -18.41 2.58
C GLN A 111 1.09 -18.66 4.07
N SER A 112 2.29 -19.11 4.42
CA SER A 112 2.67 -19.44 5.80
C SER A 112 2.59 -18.21 6.70
N TYR A 113 3.14 -17.07 6.26
CA TYR A 113 3.05 -15.85 7.04
C TYR A 113 1.60 -15.35 7.18
N TYR A 114 0.85 -15.26 6.08
CA TYR A 114 -0.45 -14.56 6.09
C TYR A 114 -1.63 -15.42 6.59
N SER A 115 -1.49 -16.76 6.67
CA SER A 115 -2.53 -17.62 7.23
C SER A 115 -2.89 -17.29 8.70
N ARG A 116 -1.98 -16.65 9.44
CA ARG A 116 -2.19 -16.22 10.83
C ARG A 116 -3.36 -15.26 11.03
N PHE A 117 -3.77 -14.55 9.97
CA PHE A 117 -4.85 -13.56 10.04
C PHE A 117 -6.24 -14.17 9.84
N GLY A 118 -6.33 -15.49 9.60
CA GLY A 118 -7.61 -16.18 9.42
C GLY A 118 -8.37 -15.81 8.13
N TRP A 119 -7.71 -15.10 7.22
CA TRP A 119 -8.25 -14.72 5.91
C TRP A 119 -8.65 -15.96 5.11
N LYS A 120 -9.84 -15.90 4.49
CA LYS A 120 -10.46 -17.04 3.79
C LYS A 120 -10.40 -16.91 2.27
N GLU A 121 -9.88 -15.80 1.77
CA GLU A 121 -9.72 -15.58 0.34
C GLU A 121 -8.75 -16.61 -0.28
N PRO A 122 -9.05 -17.14 -1.47
CA PRO A 122 -8.10 -18.01 -2.17
C PRO A 122 -6.89 -17.17 -2.63
N PRO A 123 -5.70 -17.76 -2.80
CA PRO A 123 -4.48 -17.03 -3.13
C PRO A 123 -4.37 -16.67 -4.63
N ASP A 124 -5.45 -16.65 -5.40
CA ASP A 124 -5.45 -16.50 -6.87
C ASP A 124 -6.41 -15.41 -7.40
N LEU A 125 -7.07 -14.63 -6.52
CA LEU A 125 -7.90 -13.51 -6.96
C LEU A 125 -7.11 -12.50 -7.80
N PRO A 126 -7.73 -11.92 -8.84
CA PRO A 126 -7.06 -10.97 -9.72
C PRO A 126 -6.63 -9.71 -8.96
N TYR A 127 -5.56 -9.07 -9.45
CA TYR A 127 -5.14 -7.77 -8.92
C TYR A 127 -6.25 -6.72 -9.16
N LYS A 128 -6.69 -6.05 -8.10
CA LYS A 128 -7.56 -4.87 -8.21
C LYS A 128 -6.73 -3.59 -8.06
N TRP A 129 -6.92 -2.65 -9.00
CA TRP A 129 -6.16 -1.39 -9.08
C TRP A 129 -7.03 -0.13 -8.92
N GLY A 130 -8.07 -0.20 -8.07
CA GLY A 130 -8.92 0.94 -7.76
C GLY A 130 -9.78 1.47 -8.91
N GLN A 131 -9.90 0.71 -9.99
CA GLN A 131 -10.94 0.91 -11.01
C GLN A 131 -12.10 -0.04 -10.70
N ASN A 132 -13.32 0.46 -10.87
CA ASN A 132 -14.56 -0.32 -10.82
C ASN A 132 -14.53 -1.44 -11.86
#